data_AF-A0A451A2W2-F1
#
_entry.id   AF-A0A451A2W2-F1
#
_cell.length_a   1.000
_cell.length_b   1.000
_cell.length_c   1.000
_cell.angle_alpha   90.00
_cell.angle_beta   90.00
_cell.angle_gamma   90.00
#
_symmetry.space_group_name_H-M   'P 1'
#
loop_
_entity.id
_entity.type
_entity.pdbx_description
1 polymer ?
#
loop_
_entity_poly.entity_id
_entity_poly.type
_entity_poly.pdbx_seq_one_letter_code
_entity_poly.pdbx_strand_id
1 'polypeptide(L)'
;MDEYDNFANELMMGHQSAEESRYRAILSGEGVMKTLFKTIKAAAGTRGIGRVFITGVSPVVMSDLTSGYNVARNIYFKSQFNALCGFREDEIALMITEIAKECGLPQSRANEAMETMRTFYNGYCFSRETERSIYNPTLALYFLQEFHDGCHYPEQILDSNLAMDRGKLHYISRLPAGGQLILDALAETDAVHVPRLADRFRVEDMRYAPRIPTSPPRSCIISGF
;
A
#
# COMPACT_ATOMS: atom_id res chain seq x y z
N MET A 1 9.49 -3.44 -1.46
CA MET A 1 9.17 -3.48 -0.02
C MET A 1 7.64 -3.50 0.12
N ASP A 2 7.04 -4.69 0.11
CA ASP A 2 5.58 -4.89 -0.05
C ASP A 2 4.93 -5.67 1.13
N GLU A 3 5.68 -5.97 2.19
CA GLU A 3 5.26 -6.91 3.25
C GLU A 3 5.09 -6.28 4.64
N TYR A 4 4.93 -4.97 4.73
CA TYR A 4 4.86 -4.28 6.02
C TYR A 4 3.66 -4.69 6.89
N ASP A 5 2.57 -5.10 6.22
CA ASP A 5 1.36 -5.61 6.85
C ASP A 5 1.30 -7.14 6.79
N ASN A 6 2.26 -7.83 6.16
CA ASN A 6 2.19 -9.28 5.97
C ASN A 6 2.08 -10.00 7.31
N PHE A 7 2.84 -9.55 8.31
CA PHE A 7 2.77 -10.09 9.67
C PHE A 7 1.37 -9.94 10.32
N ALA A 8 0.68 -8.83 10.09
CA ALA A 8 -0.68 -8.62 10.60
C ALA A 8 -1.71 -9.41 9.78
N ASN A 9 -1.52 -9.49 8.46
CA ASN A 9 -2.38 -10.25 7.55
C ASN A 9 -2.32 -11.75 7.85
N GLU A 10 -1.12 -12.30 8.04
CA GLU A 10 -0.91 -13.70 8.46
C GLU A 10 -1.65 -14.00 9.76
N LEU A 11 -1.56 -13.13 10.76
CA LEU A 11 -2.29 -13.30 12.03
C LEU A 11 -3.82 -13.27 11.88
N MET A 12 -4.33 -12.53 10.89
CA MET A 12 -5.76 -12.46 10.59
C MET A 12 -6.25 -13.65 9.78
N MET A 13 -5.41 -14.16 8.88
CA MET A 13 -5.71 -15.30 8.00
C MET A 13 -5.43 -16.65 8.68
N GLY A 14 -4.53 -16.68 9.66
CA GLY A 14 -4.09 -17.85 10.38
C GLY A 14 -4.99 -18.20 11.56
N HIS A 15 -5.42 -19.46 11.60
CA HIS A 15 -6.23 -20.03 12.69
C HIS A 15 -5.37 -20.59 13.85
N GLN A 16 -4.06 -20.29 13.90
CA GLN A 16 -3.13 -20.95 14.83
C GLN A 16 -2.78 -20.07 16.04
N SER A 17 -2.95 -20.64 17.24
CA SER A 17 -2.57 -20.03 18.52
C SER A 17 -1.07 -19.65 18.62
N ALA A 18 -0.21 -20.31 17.82
CA ALA A 18 1.21 -20.05 17.75
C ALA A 18 1.55 -18.67 17.16
N GLU A 19 0.82 -18.23 16.13
CA GLU A 19 1.04 -16.93 15.46
C GLU A 19 0.57 -15.78 16.35
N GLU A 20 -0.53 -15.97 17.08
CA GLU A 20 -0.98 -15.01 18.09
C GLU A 20 0.01 -14.88 19.25
N SER A 21 0.56 -15.99 19.72
CA SER A 21 1.59 -16.00 20.76
C SER A 21 2.85 -15.25 20.29
N ARG A 22 3.25 -15.42 19.03
CA ARG A 22 4.38 -14.72 18.41
C ARG A 22 4.11 -13.22 18.24
N TYR A 23 2.91 -12.83 17.80
CA TYR A 23 2.47 -11.43 17.72
C TYR A 23 2.52 -10.74 19.08
N ARG A 24 1.92 -11.38 20.09
CA ARG A 24 1.96 -10.87 21.47
C ARG A 24 3.37 -10.78 22.00
N ALA A 25 4.25 -11.74 21.73
CA ALA A 25 5.64 -11.69 22.17
C ALA A 25 6.39 -10.47 21.60
N ILE A 26 6.26 -10.20 20.30
CA ILE A 26 6.92 -9.08 19.61
C ILE A 26 6.43 -7.72 20.10
N LEU A 27 5.15 -7.62 20.48
CA LEU A 27 4.51 -6.36 20.91
C LEU A 27 4.35 -6.23 22.44
N SER A 28 4.74 -7.26 23.19
CA SER A 28 4.67 -7.29 24.66
C SER A 28 5.50 -6.16 25.30
N GLY A 29 5.36 -6.00 26.62
CA GLY A 29 6.04 -4.94 27.39
C GLY A 29 7.55 -4.80 27.16
N GLU A 30 8.22 -5.93 26.83
CA GLU A 30 9.66 -6.07 26.56
C GLU A 30 9.97 -6.46 25.10
N GLY A 31 8.96 -6.53 24.24
CA GLY A 31 9.12 -6.93 22.85
C GLY A 31 10.04 -6.00 22.05
N VAL A 32 10.76 -6.57 21.09
CA VAL A 32 11.80 -5.88 20.29
C VAL A 32 11.29 -4.57 19.67
N MET A 33 10.07 -4.57 19.14
CA MET A 33 9.50 -3.39 18.48
C MET A 33 9.20 -2.26 19.47
N LYS A 34 8.65 -2.59 20.64
CA LYS A 34 8.36 -1.61 21.70
C LYS A 34 9.65 -1.01 22.26
N THR A 35 10.68 -1.84 22.44
CA THR A 35 12.00 -1.39 22.88
C THR A 35 12.63 -0.44 21.86
N LEU A 36 12.61 -0.79 20.57
CA LEU A 36 13.10 0.08 19.50
C LEU A 36 12.43 1.46 19.51
N PHE A 37 11.09 1.51 19.53
CA PHE A 37 10.37 2.78 19.55
C PHE A 37 10.59 3.59 20.83
N LYS A 38 10.71 2.94 22.00
CA LYS A 38 11.08 3.62 23.25
C LYS A 38 12.47 4.26 23.14
N THR A 39 13.45 3.56 22.58
CA THR A 39 14.81 4.07 22.37
C THR A 39 14.81 5.27 21.43
N ILE A 40 14.12 5.17 20.29
CA ILE A 40 13.98 6.28 19.33
C ILE A 40 13.31 7.49 20.00
N LYS A 41 12.24 7.27 20.78
CA LYS A 41 11.52 8.34 21.50
C LYS A 41 12.43 9.02 22.53
N ALA A 42 13.21 8.25 23.28
CA ALA A 42 14.15 8.79 24.26
C ALA A 42 15.23 9.64 23.57
N ALA A 43 15.84 9.13 22.49
CA ALA A 43 16.88 9.83 21.74
C ALA A 43 16.36 11.11 21.05
N ALA A 44 15.09 11.12 20.62
CA ALA A 44 14.43 12.32 20.11
C ALA A 44 14.16 13.37 21.21
N GLY A 45 13.91 12.94 22.45
CA GLY A 45 13.68 13.83 23.59
C GLY A 45 14.96 14.41 24.20
N THR A 46 16.09 13.71 24.10
CA THR A 46 17.37 14.09 24.74
C THR A 46 18.37 14.79 23.80
N ARG A 47 17.92 15.27 22.64
CA ARG A 47 18.68 16.00 21.59
C ARG A 47 19.63 15.14 20.72
N GLY A 48 19.58 13.81 20.80
CA GLY A 48 20.39 12.94 19.93
C GLY A 48 19.80 12.78 18.51
N ILE A 49 18.48 12.89 18.37
CA ILE A 49 17.78 12.78 17.07
C ILE A 49 16.87 13.99 16.88
N GLY A 50 17.12 14.78 15.83
CA GLY A 50 16.31 15.98 15.54
C GLY A 50 14.97 15.69 14.85
N ARG A 51 14.91 14.65 14.01
CA ARG A 51 13.71 14.24 13.26
C ARG A 51 13.74 12.73 13.02
N VAL A 52 12.57 12.11 13.06
CA VAL A 52 12.37 10.69 12.76
C VAL A 52 11.31 10.58 11.69
N PHE A 53 11.63 9.86 10.62
CA PHE A 53 10.68 9.47 9.59
C PHE A 53 10.58 7.95 9.59
N ILE A 54 9.35 7.44 9.68
CA ILE A 54 9.06 6.00 9.73
C ILE A 54 8.16 5.69 8.55
N THR A 55 8.58 4.73 7.73
CA THR A 55 7.81 4.16 6.64
C THR A 55 7.62 2.67 6.89
N GLY A 56 6.63 2.07 6.25
CA GLY A 56 6.51 0.62 6.26
C GLY A 56 6.16 0.00 7.62
N VAL A 57 5.30 0.68 8.38
CA VAL A 57 4.76 0.13 9.63
C VAL A 57 3.25 0.20 9.59
N SER A 58 2.60 -0.93 9.82
CA SER A 58 1.14 -1.05 9.83
C SER A 58 0.49 -0.12 10.87
N PRO A 59 -0.62 0.56 10.53
CA PRO A 59 -1.46 1.27 11.51
C PRO A 59 -1.93 0.38 12.66
N VAL A 60 -2.11 -0.92 12.41
CA VAL A 60 -2.51 -1.91 13.43
C VAL A 60 -1.41 -2.10 14.46
N VAL A 61 -0.19 -2.35 13.97
CA VAL A 61 1.01 -2.51 14.82
C VAL A 61 1.26 -1.24 15.63
N MET A 62 1.13 -0.07 15.02
CA MET A 62 1.26 1.22 15.72
C MET A 62 0.18 1.43 16.80
N SER A 63 -1.05 0.97 16.55
CA SER A 63 -2.18 1.07 17.48
C SER A 63 -2.02 0.15 18.71
N ASP A 64 -1.42 -1.02 18.53
CA ASP A 64 -1.10 -1.94 19.63
C ASP A 64 0.13 -1.49 20.42
N LEU A 65 1.00 -0.68 19.82
CA LEU A 65 2.17 -0.07 20.46
C LEU A 65 1.88 1.22 21.26
N THR A 66 0.63 1.69 21.35
CA THR A 66 0.17 3.03 21.83
C THR A 66 0.50 3.45 23.27
N SER A 67 1.36 2.73 23.99
CA SER A 67 2.05 3.28 25.18
C SER A 67 3.49 3.73 24.88
N GLY A 68 4.08 3.29 23.77
CA GLY A 68 5.49 3.48 23.42
C GLY A 68 5.81 4.69 22.54
N TYR A 69 4.92 5.08 21.60
CA TYR A 69 5.29 6.02 20.52
C TYR A 69 4.20 7.03 20.13
N ASN A 70 3.55 7.64 21.12
CA ASN A 70 2.41 8.57 20.93
C ASN A 70 2.81 9.95 20.37
N VAL A 71 4.08 10.09 19.99
CA VAL A 71 4.68 11.30 19.42
C VAL A 71 4.69 11.30 17.89
N ALA A 72 4.38 10.15 17.27
CA ALA A 72 4.29 10.05 15.82
C ALA A 72 3.06 10.78 15.26
N ARG A 73 3.26 11.44 14.12
CA ARG A 73 2.20 12.06 13.33
C ARG A 73 2.08 11.34 12.00
N ASN A 74 0.89 10.82 11.72
CA ASN A 74 0.56 10.23 10.42
C ASN A 74 0.46 11.34 9.37
N ILE A 75 1.17 11.18 8.24
CA ILE A 75 1.20 12.16 7.15
C ILE A 75 0.91 11.58 5.76
N TYR A 76 0.73 10.25 5.66
CA TYR A 76 0.64 9.53 4.39
C TYR A 76 -0.57 9.94 3.51
N PHE A 77 -1.63 10.49 4.10
CA PHE A 77 -2.80 10.98 3.35
C PHE A 77 -2.74 12.45 2.91
N LYS A 78 -1.66 13.18 3.25
CA LYS A 78 -1.57 14.58 2.83
C LYS A 78 -1.10 14.69 1.39
N SER A 79 -1.73 15.57 0.62
CA SER A 79 -1.47 15.74 -0.82
C SER A 79 -0.01 15.99 -1.18
N GLN A 80 0.75 16.72 -0.36
CA GLN A 80 2.19 16.96 -0.59
C GLN A 80 3.05 15.69 -0.52
N PHE A 81 2.54 14.61 0.04
CA PHE A 81 3.23 13.33 0.18
C PHE A 81 2.68 12.24 -0.75
N ASN A 82 1.68 12.56 -1.59
CA ASN A 82 1.09 11.59 -2.51
C ASN A 82 2.13 10.94 -3.43
N ALA A 83 3.07 11.74 -3.95
CA ALA A 83 4.14 11.26 -4.82
C ALA A 83 5.24 10.45 -4.09
N LEU A 84 5.23 10.34 -2.74
CA LEU A 84 6.22 9.49 -2.04
C LEU A 84 5.99 7.99 -2.27
N CYS A 85 4.78 7.61 -2.69
CA CYS A 85 4.38 6.20 -2.82
C CYS A 85 4.48 5.66 -4.25
N GLY A 86 4.94 6.47 -5.21
CA GLY A 86 4.82 6.15 -6.63
C GLY A 86 5.58 7.10 -7.54
N PHE A 87 5.61 6.79 -8.84
CA PHE A 87 6.16 7.68 -9.86
C PHE A 87 5.08 8.56 -10.47
N ARG A 88 5.45 9.74 -10.94
CA ARG A 88 4.60 10.63 -11.72
C ARG A 88 4.69 10.30 -13.20
N GLU A 89 3.64 10.65 -13.95
CA GLU A 89 3.57 10.38 -15.38
C GLU A 89 4.72 10.98 -16.18
N ASP A 90 5.19 12.17 -15.82
CA ASP A 90 6.33 12.82 -16.48
C ASP A 90 7.66 12.14 -16.13
N GLU A 91 7.83 11.60 -14.93
CA GLU A 91 9.00 10.79 -14.57
C GLU A 91 9.04 9.50 -15.40
N ILE A 92 7.89 8.82 -15.54
CA ILE A 92 7.73 7.64 -16.40
C ILE A 92 7.99 8.00 -17.88
N ALA A 93 7.43 9.11 -18.36
CA ALA A 93 7.60 9.56 -19.75
C ALA A 93 9.05 9.87 -20.09
N LEU A 94 9.79 10.49 -19.16
CA LEU A 94 11.21 10.74 -19.32
C LEU A 94 11.98 9.43 -19.45
N MET A 95 11.73 8.46 -18.56
CA MET A 95 12.42 7.15 -18.60
C MET A 95 12.11 6.39 -19.90
N ILE A 96 10.84 6.30 -20.31
CA ILE A 96 10.46 5.64 -21.57
C ILE A 96 11.14 6.31 -22.77
N THR A 97 11.18 7.64 -22.78
CA THR A 97 11.79 8.40 -23.89
C THR A 97 13.29 8.13 -23.97
N GLU A 98 14.00 8.06 -22.85
CA GLU A 98 15.43 7.73 -22.84
C GLU A 98 15.68 6.28 -23.27
N ILE A 99 14.90 5.31 -22.75
CA ILE A 99 15.00 3.90 -23.16
C ILE A 99 14.76 3.76 -24.67
N ALA A 100 13.73 4.41 -25.21
CA ALA A 100 13.43 4.35 -26.63
C ALA A 100 14.57 4.90 -27.49
N LYS A 101 15.25 5.98 -27.04
CA LYS A 101 16.44 6.52 -27.72
C LYS A 101 17.60 5.54 -27.69
N GLU A 102 17.89 4.93 -26.53
CA GLU A 102 18.97 3.95 -26.37
C GLU A 102 18.75 2.72 -27.27
N CYS A 103 17.50 2.26 -27.36
CA CYS A 103 17.10 1.16 -28.23
C CYS A 103 16.97 1.53 -29.73
N GLY A 104 17.15 2.80 -30.10
CA GLY A 104 16.96 3.27 -31.47
C GLY A 104 15.51 3.16 -31.98
N LEU A 105 14.53 3.15 -31.08
CA LEU A 105 13.11 3.05 -31.39
C LEU A 105 12.52 4.41 -31.78
N PRO A 106 11.54 4.44 -32.70
CA PRO A 106 10.86 5.67 -33.05
C PRO A 106 9.99 6.17 -31.88
N GLN A 107 9.72 7.48 -31.84
CA GLN A 107 8.88 8.10 -30.80
C GLN A 107 7.48 7.47 -30.69
N SER A 108 6.95 6.88 -31.77
CA SER A 108 5.67 6.16 -31.73
C SER A 108 5.69 4.98 -30.74
N ARG A 109 6.83 4.29 -30.61
CA ARG A 109 7.01 3.20 -29.63
C ARG A 109 7.05 3.71 -28.20
N ALA A 110 7.71 4.84 -27.96
CA ALA A 110 7.67 5.50 -26.67
C ALA A 110 6.23 5.90 -26.27
N ASN A 111 5.46 6.40 -27.23
CA ASN A 111 4.05 6.78 -27.00
C ASN A 111 3.18 5.55 -26.69
N GLU A 112 3.33 4.46 -27.44
CA GLU A 112 2.65 3.18 -27.18
C GLU A 112 3.00 2.59 -25.80
N ALA A 113 4.27 2.66 -25.40
CA ALA A 113 4.72 2.25 -24.08
C ALA A 113 4.06 3.09 -22.97
N MET A 114 3.98 4.41 -23.18
CA MET A 114 3.28 5.30 -22.25
C MET A 114 1.79 4.98 -22.11
N GLU A 115 1.09 4.70 -23.22
CA GLU A 115 -0.33 4.30 -23.16
C GLU A 115 -0.53 2.98 -22.41
N THR A 116 0.39 2.03 -22.60
CA THR A 116 0.38 0.75 -21.88
C THR A 116 0.59 0.98 -20.39
N MET A 117 1.61 1.76 -20.01
CA MET A 117 1.86 2.08 -18.60
C MET A 117 0.69 2.83 -17.97
N ARG A 118 0.06 3.76 -18.71
CA ARG A 118 -1.10 4.51 -18.22
C ARG A 118 -2.30 3.61 -17.97
N THR A 119 -2.53 2.63 -18.84
CA THR A 119 -3.66 1.71 -18.74
C THR A 119 -3.51 0.72 -17.59
N PHE A 120 -2.32 0.16 -17.41
CA PHE A 120 -2.12 -0.98 -16.50
C PHE A 120 -1.47 -0.62 -15.16
N TYR A 121 -0.71 0.48 -15.07
CA TYR A 121 0.12 0.75 -13.89
C TYR A 121 -0.16 2.09 -13.19
N ASN A 122 -0.98 2.96 -13.80
CA ASN A 122 -1.44 4.21 -13.21
C ASN A 122 -2.74 4.00 -12.41
N GLY A 123 -3.18 5.03 -11.67
CA GLY A 123 -4.50 5.06 -11.01
C GLY A 123 -4.44 5.05 -9.48
N TYR A 124 -3.26 4.94 -8.90
CA TYR A 124 -3.08 4.97 -7.44
C TYR A 124 -3.15 6.41 -6.93
N CYS A 125 -3.96 6.67 -5.92
CA CYS A 125 -4.00 7.94 -5.22
C CYS A 125 -4.15 7.73 -3.72
N PHE A 126 -3.24 8.31 -2.94
CA PHE A 126 -3.22 8.18 -1.48
C PHE A 126 -3.70 9.44 -0.78
N SER A 127 -4.20 10.45 -1.49
CA SER A 127 -4.67 11.69 -0.88
C SER A 127 -6.07 12.04 -1.34
N ARG A 128 -6.97 12.31 -0.38
CA ARG A 128 -8.33 12.79 -0.64
C ARG A 128 -8.40 14.20 -1.24
N GLU A 129 -7.31 14.95 -1.12
CA GLU A 129 -7.22 16.35 -1.53
C GLU A 129 -6.60 16.51 -2.93
N THR A 130 -6.37 15.41 -3.67
CA THR A 130 -5.78 15.48 -5.00
C THR A 130 -6.34 14.39 -5.92
N GLU A 131 -6.46 14.74 -7.20
CA GLU A 131 -6.80 13.80 -8.28
C GLU A 131 -5.54 13.34 -9.03
N ARG A 132 -4.34 13.74 -8.56
CA ARG A 132 -3.09 13.31 -9.18
C ARG A 132 -2.82 11.86 -8.83
N SER A 133 -3.06 10.98 -9.80
CA SER A 133 -2.65 9.59 -9.72
C SER A 133 -1.13 9.44 -9.85
N ILE A 134 -0.63 8.35 -9.28
CA ILE A 134 0.76 7.92 -9.37
C ILE A 134 0.82 6.48 -9.87
N TYR A 135 1.97 6.12 -10.42
CA TYR A 135 2.25 4.79 -10.92
C TYR A 135 2.80 3.91 -9.80
N ASN A 136 2.32 2.68 -9.71
CA ASN A 136 2.86 1.68 -8.78
C ASN A 136 4.35 1.44 -9.06
N PRO A 137 5.28 1.67 -8.11
CA PRO A 137 6.71 1.53 -8.36
C PRO A 137 7.14 0.16 -8.85
N THR A 138 6.59 -0.92 -8.28
CA THR A 138 7.01 -2.28 -8.62
C THR A 138 6.61 -2.62 -10.06
N LEU A 139 5.36 -2.35 -10.43
CA LEU A 139 4.86 -2.57 -11.79
C LEU A 139 5.56 -1.67 -12.82
N ALA A 140 5.77 -0.40 -12.46
CA ALA A 140 6.45 0.55 -13.33
C ALA A 140 7.89 0.12 -13.60
N LEU A 141 8.64 -0.26 -12.56
CA LEU A 141 10.02 -0.71 -12.70
C LEU A 141 10.11 -2.02 -13.47
N TYR A 142 9.17 -2.96 -13.25
CA TYR A 142 9.08 -4.19 -14.03
C TYR A 142 8.97 -3.89 -15.54
N PHE A 143 8.01 -3.05 -15.93
CA PHE A 143 7.82 -2.69 -17.33
C PHE A 143 9.04 -1.97 -17.91
N LEU A 144 9.61 -1.00 -17.17
CA LEU A 144 10.76 -0.22 -17.63
C LEU A 144 12.00 -1.11 -17.81
N GLN A 145 12.19 -2.08 -16.93
CA GLN A 145 13.30 -3.02 -17.02
C GLN A 145 13.16 -3.93 -18.24
N GLU A 146 12.01 -4.57 -18.44
CA GLU A 146 11.75 -5.40 -19.62
C GLU A 146 11.88 -4.60 -20.93
N PHE A 147 11.36 -3.36 -20.93
CA PHE A 147 11.46 -2.47 -22.08
C PHE A 147 12.90 -2.06 -22.39
N HIS A 148 13.74 -1.89 -21.37
CA HIS A 148 15.16 -1.58 -21.51
C HIS A 148 15.97 -2.78 -21.97
N ASP A 149 15.80 -3.94 -21.34
CA ASP A 149 16.58 -5.16 -21.61
C ASP A 149 16.27 -5.75 -22.98
N GLY A 150 14.99 -5.76 -23.38
CA GLY A 150 14.52 -6.39 -24.62
C GLY A 150 14.25 -5.43 -25.78
N CYS A 151 14.21 -4.11 -25.53
CA CYS A 151 13.71 -3.11 -26.50
C CYS A 151 12.31 -3.46 -27.05
N HIS A 152 11.51 -4.21 -26.28
CA HIS A 152 10.14 -4.60 -26.58
C HIS A 152 9.31 -4.56 -25.29
N TYR A 153 7.98 -4.52 -25.41
CA TYR A 153 7.11 -4.51 -24.22
C TYR A 153 7.15 -5.89 -23.53
N PRO A 154 6.84 -5.96 -22.22
CA PRO A 154 6.65 -7.24 -21.54
C PRO A 154 5.58 -8.07 -22.25
N GLU A 155 5.85 -9.35 -22.50
CA GLU A 155 4.81 -10.28 -22.99
C GLU A 155 3.73 -10.49 -21.93
N GLN A 156 4.12 -10.48 -20.66
CA GLN A 156 3.23 -10.52 -19.51
C GLN A 156 3.17 -9.13 -18.88
N ILE A 157 2.01 -8.48 -18.95
CA ILE A 157 1.83 -7.12 -18.41
C ILE A 157 1.88 -7.11 -16.87
N LEU A 158 1.55 -8.22 -16.21
CA LEU A 158 1.56 -8.30 -14.76
C LEU A 158 2.71 -9.19 -14.31
N ASP A 159 3.56 -8.67 -13.42
CA ASP A 159 4.57 -9.48 -12.74
C ASP A 159 3.85 -10.54 -11.89
N SER A 160 4.17 -11.81 -12.11
CA SER A 160 3.70 -12.93 -11.30
C SER A 160 4.01 -12.79 -9.80
N ASN A 161 5.03 -12.01 -9.42
CA ASN A 161 5.33 -11.68 -8.02
C ASN A 161 4.28 -10.76 -7.38
N LEU A 162 3.52 -10.04 -8.20
CA LEU A 162 2.38 -9.22 -7.78
C LEU A 162 1.04 -9.91 -8.04
N ALA A 163 1.07 -11.21 -8.41
CA ALA A 163 -0.15 -11.96 -8.60
C ALA A 163 -0.99 -11.97 -7.31
N MET A 164 -2.29 -11.80 -7.50
CA MET A 164 -3.24 -11.72 -6.40
C MET A 164 -3.20 -12.98 -5.53
N ASP A 165 -3.02 -12.79 -4.23
CA ASP A 165 -3.02 -13.87 -3.25
C ASP A 165 -4.43 -14.48 -3.14
N ARG A 166 -4.58 -15.69 -3.69
CA ARG A 166 -5.82 -16.47 -3.64
C ARG A 166 -6.29 -16.74 -2.22
N GLY A 167 -5.37 -16.89 -1.26
CA GLY A 167 -5.67 -17.04 0.16
C GLY A 167 -6.33 -15.79 0.73
N LYS A 168 -5.84 -14.59 0.38
CA LYS A 168 -6.45 -13.31 0.76
C LYS A 168 -7.84 -13.14 0.15
N LEU A 169 -8.03 -13.46 -1.13
CA LEU A 169 -9.36 -13.44 -1.76
C LEU A 169 -10.35 -14.37 -1.07
N HIS A 170 -9.92 -15.58 -0.75
CA HIS A 170 -10.74 -16.55 -0.06
C HIS A 170 -11.04 -16.15 1.40
N TYR A 171 -10.11 -15.45 2.06
CA TYR A 171 -10.37 -14.84 3.36
C TYR A 171 -11.42 -13.73 3.24
N ILE A 172 -11.25 -12.78 2.31
CA ILE A 172 -12.19 -11.68 2.07
C ILE A 172 -13.58 -12.21 1.73
N SER A 173 -13.69 -13.23 0.88
CA SER A 173 -14.99 -13.80 0.48
C SER A 173 -15.79 -14.39 1.65
N ARG A 174 -15.11 -14.78 2.73
CA ARG A 174 -15.73 -15.29 3.97
C ARG A 174 -16.12 -14.20 4.96
N LEU A 175 -15.67 -12.97 4.77
CA LEU A 175 -16.09 -11.84 5.59
C LEU A 175 -17.56 -11.46 5.30
N PRO A 176 -18.27 -10.86 6.27
CA PRO A 176 -19.60 -10.31 6.03
C PRO A 176 -19.59 -9.37 4.81
N ALA A 177 -20.48 -9.60 3.86
CA ALA A 177 -20.57 -8.89 2.57
C ALA A 177 -19.34 -9.02 1.63
N GLY A 178 -18.32 -9.80 1.99
CA GLY A 178 -17.07 -9.90 1.20
C GLY A 178 -17.24 -10.60 -0.15
N GLY A 179 -18.13 -11.59 -0.25
CA GLY A 179 -18.47 -12.20 -1.54
C GLY A 179 -19.13 -11.20 -2.50
N GLN A 180 -20.06 -10.38 -2.02
CA GLN A 180 -20.69 -9.32 -2.81
C GLN A 180 -19.68 -8.25 -3.20
N LEU A 181 -18.81 -7.85 -2.28
CA LEU A 181 -17.72 -6.91 -2.55
C LEU A 181 -16.83 -7.35 -3.71
N ILE A 182 -16.46 -8.64 -3.77
CA ILE A 182 -15.66 -9.20 -4.86
C ILE A 182 -16.44 -9.17 -6.18
N LEU A 183 -17.74 -9.49 -6.15
CA LEU A 183 -18.59 -9.42 -7.35
C LEU A 183 -18.75 -7.99 -7.86
N ASP A 184 -18.98 -7.03 -6.97
CA ASP A 184 -19.11 -5.61 -7.30
C ASP A 184 -17.80 -5.07 -7.90
N ALA A 185 -16.65 -5.48 -7.36
CA ALA A 185 -15.34 -5.16 -7.89
C ALA A 185 -15.11 -5.68 -9.32
N LEU A 186 -15.64 -6.88 -9.63
CA LEU A 186 -15.51 -7.50 -10.95
C LEU A 186 -16.55 -7.01 -11.96
N ALA A 187 -17.64 -6.40 -11.51
CA ALA A 187 -18.74 -5.99 -12.38
C ALA A 187 -18.40 -4.79 -13.28
N GLU A 188 -17.25 -4.13 -13.08
CA GLU A 188 -16.77 -2.94 -13.82
C GLU A 188 -17.77 -1.77 -13.91
N THR A 189 -18.91 -1.82 -13.22
CA THR A 189 -19.99 -0.84 -13.33
C THR A 189 -19.78 0.38 -12.44
N ASP A 190 -19.14 0.22 -11.28
CA ASP A 190 -18.79 1.31 -10.36
C ASP A 190 -17.57 0.93 -9.50
N ALA A 191 -16.70 1.89 -9.21
CA ALA A 191 -15.59 1.67 -8.28
C ALA A 191 -16.13 1.37 -6.86
N VAL A 192 -15.58 0.36 -6.20
CA VAL A 192 -15.92 0.02 -4.82
C VAL A 192 -15.69 1.22 -3.91
N HIS A 193 -16.78 1.76 -3.35
CA HIS A 193 -16.72 2.95 -2.51
C HIS A 193 -16.63 2.61 -1.02
N VAL A 194 -15.49 2.94 -0.40
CA VAL A 194 -15.29 2.85 1.05
C VAL A 194 -15.41 4.25 1.67
N PRO A 195 -16.56 4.61 2.29
CA PRO A 195 -16.83 5.99 2.72
C PRO A 195 -15.84 6.49 3.77
N ARG A 196 -15.37 5.59 4.65
CA ARG A 196 -14.43 5.93 5.73
C ARG A 196 -13.55 4.74 6.07
N LEU A 197 -12.24 4.98 6.07
CA LEU A 197 -11.27 4.07 6.65
C LEU A 197 -11.18 4.29 8.16
N ALA A 198 -10.99 3.23 8.93
CA ALA A 198 -10.73 3.35 10.36
C ALA A 198 -9.33 3.94 10.57
N ASP A 199 -9.25 5.02 11.35
CA ASP A 199 -7.98 5.75 11.57
C ASP A 199 -7.02 5.00 12.52
N ARG A 200 -7.58 4.22 13.45
CA ARG A 200 -6.86 3.39 14.43
C ARG A 200 -7.73 2.19 14.80
N PHE A 201 -7.15 1.01 14.67
CA PHE A 201 -7.79 -0.25 15.02
C PHE A 201 -6.71 -1.26 15.42
N ARG A 202 -7.02 -2.11 16.39
CA ARG A 202 -6.16 -3.19 16.87
C ARG A 202 -6.47 -4.48 16.12
N VAL A 203 -5.60 -5.48 16.24
CA VAL A 203 -5.91 -6.83 15.75
C VAL A 203 -7.20 -7.36 16.38
N GLU A 204 -7.41 -7.07 17.66
CA GLU A 204 -8.63 -7.42 18.38
C GLU A 204 -9.88 -6.80 17.74
N ASP A 205 -9.81 -5.54 17.30
CA ASP A 205 -10.92 -4.88 16.62
C ASP A 205 -11.23 -5.58 15.29
N MET A 206 -10.22 -6.03 14.54
CA MET A 206 -10.42 -6.74 13.27
C MET A 206 -11.01 -8.14 13.45
N ARG A 207 -10.69 -8.82 14.56
CA ARG A 207 -11.20 -10.17 14.85
C ARG A 207 -12.64 -10.16 15.36
N TYR A 208 -13.06 -9.09 16.03
CA TYR A 208 -14.30 -9.10 16.82
C TYR A 208 -15.30 -7.97 16.51
N ALA A 209 -15.01 -6.98 15.65
CA ALA A 209 -15.93 -5.86 15.44
C ALA A 209 -16.84 -5.95 14.20
N PRO A 210 -18.11 -5.56 14.37
CA PRO A 210 -18.80 -4.67 13.45
C PRO A 210 -18.89 -3.28 14.11
N ARG A 211 -18.11 -2.30 13.64
CA ARG A 211 -18.33 -0.89 14.01
C ARG A 211 -18.81 -0.11 12.80
N ILE A 212 -20.13 0.11 12.75
CA ILE A 212 -20.76 1.03 11.81
C ILE A 212 -20.45 2.47 12.26
N PRO A 213 -19.78 3.31 11.45
CA PRO A 213 -19.51 4.70 11.82
C PRO A 213 -20.79 5.57 11.73
N THR A 214 -21.05 6.38 12.75
CA THR A 214 -22.21 7.26 12.90
C THR A 214 -21.95 8.70 12.39
N SER A 215 -21.47 8.88 11.15
CA SER A 215 -21.26 10.24 10.59
C SER A 215 -21.40 10.26 9.06
N PRO A 216 -21.91 11.35 8.45
CA PRO A 216 -22.19 11.40 7.01
C PRO A 216 -20.90 11.44 6.18
N PRO A 217 -20.91 10.88 4.95
CA PRO A 217 -19.71 10.62 4.17
C PRO A 217 -19.14 11.87 3.48
N ARG A 218 -17.80 11.91 3.37
CA ARG A 218 -17.07 12.69 2.36
C ARG A 218 -16.18 11.71 1.58
N SER A 219 -16.30 11.80 0.25
CA SER A 219 -15.81 10.84 -0.75
C SER A 219 -14.30 10.59 -0.71
N CYS A 220 -13.92 9.35 -1.00
CA CYS A 220 -12.62 8.98 -1.55
C CYS A 220 -12.80 7.70 -2.35
N ILE A 221 -12.46 7.75 -3.63
CA ILE A 221 -12.41 6.58 -4.51
C ILE A 221 -11.01 5.98 -4.31
N ILE A 222 -10.95 4.71 -3.90
CA ILE A 222 -9.72 3.92 -4.03
C ILE A 222 -9.92 3.12 -5.31
N SER A 223 -9.42 3.64 -6.43
CA SER A 223 -9.31 2.89 -7.67
C SER A 223 -7.97 2.17 -7.67
N GLY A 224 -8.00 0.84 -7.84
CA GLY A 224 -6.80 0.01 -7.96
C GLY A 224 -7.12 -1.44 -7.63
N PHE A 225 -7.58 -2.18 -8.63
CA PHE A 225 -7.35 -3.63 -8.74
C PHE A 225 -6.23 -3.84 -9.76
#